data_AF-A0AAD9ULT2-F1
#
_entry.id   AF-A0AAD9ULT2-F1
#
_cell.length_a   1.000
_cell.length_b   1.000
_cell.length_c   1.000
_cell.angle_alpha   90.00
_cell.angle_beta   90.00
_cell.angle_gamma   90.00
#
_symmetry.space_group_name_H-M   'P 1'
#
loop_
_entity.id
_entity.type
_entity.pdbx_description
1 polymer ?
#
loop_
_entity_poly.entity_id
_entity_poly.type
_entity_poly.pdbx_seq_one_letter_code
_entity_poly.pdbx_strand_id
1 'polypeptide(L)'
;MRRHPNAIITGDFNVGDTDEVSGACGSGNARKLVVIKEQFSLTQHQRKITRPSSNAVLDLVFSTNPNLVSRIEVAPGMSDHLAVLTTLDVRPKQHSDKHSHTVYKYNSANFEGLRADMAAYAAMS
;
A
#
# COMPACT_ATOMS: atom_id res chain seq x y z
N MET A 1 6.90 12.89 15.38
CA MET A 1 7.25 11.49 15.05
C MET A 1 7.04 11.26 13.56
N ARG A 2 8.09 10.89 12.81
CA ARG A 2 7.95 10.46 11.41
C ARG A 2 7.19 9.14 11.39
N ARG A 3 6.03 9.08 10.73
CA ARG A 3 5.34 7.81 10.48
C ARG A 3 6.01 7.14 9.28
N HIS A 4 6.54 5.95 9.49
CA HIS A 4 6.99 5.11 8.39
C HIS A 4 5.79 4.68 7.53
N PRO A 5 5.94 4.60 6.20
CA PRO A 5 4.86 4.15 5.34
C PRO A 5 4.48 2.69 5.66
N ASN A 6 3.18 2.40 5.60
CA ASN A 6 2.70 1.02 5.63
C ASN A 6 3.07 0.37 4.29
N ALA A 7 3.84 -0.71 4.34
CA ALA A 7 4.19 -1.51 3.18
C ALA A 7 3.71 -2.94 3.39
N ILE A 8 3.27 -3.57 2.30
CA ILE A 8 2.89 -4.98 2.23
C ILE A 8 3.71 -5.60 1.11
N ILE A 9 4.27 -6.77 1.38
CA ILE A 9 5.05 -7.56 0.43
C ILE A 9 4.41 -8.94 0.35
N THR A 10 4.01 -9.36 -0.84
CA THR A 10 3.36 -10.65 -1.09
C THR A 10 3.93 -11.30 -2.33
N GLY A 11 4.00 -12.63 -2.34
CA GLY A 11 4.36 -13.39 -3.53
C GLY A 11 5.01 -14.72 -3.18
N ASP A 12 5.44 -15.43 -4.22
CA ASP A 12 6.22 -16.66 -4.11
C ASP A 12 7.70 -16.32 -3.87
N PHE A 13 8.21 -16.69 -2.70
CA PHE A 13 9.61 -16.47 -2.34
C PHE A 13 10.49 -17.66 -2.70
N ASN A 14 9.92 -18.83 -3.00
CA ASN A 14 10.65 -20.10 -3.18
C ASN A 14 11.61 -20.43 -2.02
N VAL A 15 11.33 -19.86 -0.84
CA VAL A 15 12.05 -20.12 0.40
C VAL A 15 11.10 -20.92 1.28
N GLY A 16 11.38 -22.22 1.41
CA GLY A 16 10.64 -23.08 2.33
C GLY A 16 10.73 -22.58 3.77
N ASP A 17 9.74 -23.01 4.56
CA ASP A 17 9.42 -22.60 5.93
C ASP A 17 10.53 -21.82 6.68
N THR A 18 10.34 -20.50 6.81
CA THR A 18 11.23 -19.60 7.56
C THR A 18 10.82 -19.48 9.03
N ASP A 19 10.43 -20.59 9.66
CA ASP A 19 9.97 -20.57 11.04
C ASP A 19 11.11 -20.20 11.99
N GLU A 20 10.90 -19.07 12.69
CA GLU A 20 11.84 -18.33 13.56
C GLU A 20 12.36 -19.09 14.80
N VAL A 21 12.14 -20.40 14.93
CA VAL A 21 12.49 -21.17 16.13
C VAL A 21 13.36 -22.40 15.86
N SER A 22 13.53 -22.81 14.60
CA SER A 22 14.49 -23.87 14.29
C SER A 22 15.72 -23.26 13.63
N GLY A 23 16.80 -23.12 14.39
CA GLY A 23 18.16 -22.86 13.87
C GLY A 23 18.69 -24.03 13.03
N ALA A 24 17.83 -24.67 12.23
CA ALA A 24 18.08 -25.89 11.51
C ALA A 24 17.93 -25.64 10.01
N CYS A 25 19.07 -25.57 9.32
CA CYS A 25 19.22 -25.93 7.91
C CYS A 25 18.29 -25.23 6.89
N GLY A 26 18.15 -23.91 6.98
CA GLY A 26 17.61 -23.12 5.86
C GLY A 26 18.67 -22.92 4.76
N SER A 27 18.27 -22.97 3.49
CA SER A 27 19.13 -22.56 2.36
C SER A 27 19.68 -21.14 2.59
N GLY A 28 20.80 -20.77 1.94
CA GLY A 28 21.38 -19.43 2.10
C GLY A 28 20.41 -18.27 1.83
N ASN A 29 19.32 -18.53 1.10
CA ASN A 29 18.25 -17.58 0.83
C ASN A 29 17.29 -17.41 2.03
N ALA A 30 16.99 -18.47 2.78
CA ALA A 30 16.17 -18.39 3.99
C ALA A 30 16.80 -17.46 5.04
N ARG A 31 18.11 -17.60 5.26
CA ARG A 31 18.84 -16.74 6.19
C ARG A 31 18.83 -15.27 5.77
N LYS A 32 18.98 -14.99 4.46
CA LYS A 32 18.88 -13.62 3.94
C LYS A 32 17.48 -13.04 4.16
N LEU A 33 16.44 -13.84 3.97
CA LEU A 33 15.07 -13.40 4.18
C LEU A 33 14.78 -13.08 5.65
N VAL A 34 15.31 -13.86 6.60
CA VAL A 34 15.24 -13.56 8.04
C VAL A 34 15.93 -12.23 8.36
N VAL A 35 17.14 -12.00 7.85
CA VAL A 35 17.87 -10.73 8.06
C VAL A 35 17.07 -9.54 7.50
N ILE A 36 16.49 -9.68 6.30
CA ILE A 36 15.63 -8.64 5.70
C ILE A 36 14.39 -8.39 6.56
N LYS A 37 13.74 -9.46 7.05
CA LYS A 37 12.56 -9.37 7.91
C LYS A 37 12.86 -8.55 9.16
N GLU A 38 13.97 -8.85 9.83
CA GLU A 38 14.42 -8.13 11.03
C GLU A 38 14.79 -6.67 10.71
N GLN A 39 15.60 -6.45 9.66
CA GLN A 39 16.09 -5.13 9.29
C GLN A 39 14.96 -4.15 8.94
N PHE A 40 13.90 -4.63 8.29
CA PHE A 40 12.76 -3.81 7.89
C PHE A 40 11.54 -3.95 8.80
N SER A 41 11.68 -4.63 9.96
CA SER A 41 10.60 -4.86 10.93
C SER A 41 9.35 -5.44 10.29
N LEU A 42 9.52 -6.43 9.41
CA LEU A 42 8.44 -7.08 8.69
C LEU A 42 7.79 -8.16 9.56
N THR A 43 6.47 -8.11 9.70
CA THR A 43 5.68 -9.18 10.31
C THR A 43 5.24 -10.15 9.23
N GLN A 44 5.53 -11.44 9.39
CA GLN A 44 5.02 -12.51 8.53
C GLN A 44 3.62 -12.93 9.01
N HIS A 45 2.66 -12.95 8.11
CA HIS A 45 1.28 -13.29 8.42
C HIS A 45 0.86 -14.67 7.90
N GLN A 46 1.35 -15.04 6.71
CA GLN A 46 1.03 -16.33 6.09
C GLN A 46 1.91 -17.45 6.65
N ARG A 47 1.27 -18.52 7.14
CA ARG A 47 1.91 -19.71 7.72
C ARG A 47 1.28 -21.03 7.27
N LYS A 48 0.30 -20.99 6.37
CA LYS A 48 -0.39 -22.18 5.86
C LYS A 48 0.34 -22.69 4.62
N ILE A 49 0.31 -23.99 4.39
CA ILE A 49 0.88 -24.62 3.18
C ILE A 49 0.29 -23.94 1.94
N THR A 50 1.15 -23.56 1.00
CA THR A 50 0.76 -22.93 -0.27
C THR A 50 1.08 -23.81 -1.45
N ARG A 51 1.96 -24.80 -1.30
CA ARG A 51 2.24 -25.82 -2.33
C ARG A 51 1.98 -27.23 -1.79
N PRO A 52 0.82 -27.84 -2.09
CA PRO A 52 0.45 -29.16 -1.56
C PRO A 52 1.39 -30.28 -1.98
N SER A 53 1.94 -30.22 -3.19
CA SER A 53 2.82 -31.27 -3.74
C SER A 53 4.11 -31.46 -2.95
N SER A 54 4.64 -30.39 -2.35
CA SER A 54 5.85 -30.40 -1.53
C SER A 54 5.59 -30.13 -0.05
N ASN A 55 4.32 -30.01 0.37
CA ASN A 55 3.91 -29.65 1.72
C ASN A 55 4.63 -28.38 2.24
N ALA A 56 4.86 -27.41 1.35
CA ALA A 56 5.70 -26.24 1.62
C ALA A 56 4.90 -24.94 1.68
N VAL A 57 5.36 -24.02 2.52
CA VAL A 57 4.93 -22.61 2.53
C VAL A 57 5.94 -21.85 1.68
N LEU A 58 5.55 -21.46 0.47
CA LEU A 58 6.42 -20.72 -0.46
C LEU A 58 5.90 -19.30 -0.72
N ASP A 59 4.58 -19.14 -0.69
CA ASP A 59 3.94 -17.85 -0.83
C ASP A 59 3.80 -17.20 0.55
N LEU A 60 4.44 -16.04 0.72
CA LEU A 60 4.50 -15.34 2.00
C LEU A 60 3.82 -13.98 1.90
N VAL A 61 3.32 -13.52 3.04
CA VAL A 61 2.69 -12.22 3.22
C VAL A 61 3.38 -11.52 4.37
N PHE A 62 4.04 -10.40 4.06
CA PHE A 62 4.73 -9.56 5.03
C PHE A 62 4.10 -8.17 5.10
N SER A 63 4.15 -7.54 6.28
CA SER A 63 3.78 -6.14 6.45
C SER A 63 4.69 -5.41 7.42
N THR A 64 4.89 -4.11 7.24
CA THR A 64 5.55 -3.25 8.24
C THR A 64 4.67 -2.91 9.45
N ASN A 65 3.37 -3.19 9.38
CA ASN A 65 2.43 -2.95 10.48
C ASN A 65 1.58 -4.22 10.72
N PRO A 66 1.74 -4.90 11.87
CA PRO A 66 1.04 -6.16 12.14
C PRO A 66 -0.49 -6.01 12.17
N ASN A 67 -1.02 -4.82 12.45
CA ASN A 67 -2.46 -4.58 12.49
C ASN A 67 -3.08 -4.28 11.12
N LEU A 68 -2.27 -4.29 10.04
CA LEU A 68 -2.75 -3.99 8.69
C LEU A 68 -3.49 -5.17 8.05
N VAL A 69 -3.21 -6.39 8.51
CA VAL A 69 -3.81 -7.62 7.98
C VAL A 69 -4.81 -8.15 8.99
N SER A 70 -6.08 -8.25 8.60
CA SER A 70 -7.17 -8.71 9.48
C SER A 70 -7.50 -10.19 9.30
N ARG A 71 -7.25 -10.76 8.12
CA ARG A 71 -7.56 -12.16 7.82
C ARG A 71 -6.64 -12.72 6.73
N ILE A 72 -6.22 -13.98 6.91
CA ILE A 72 -5.52 -14.76 5.89
C ILE A 72 -6.13 -16.14 5.71
N GLU A 73 -6.43 -16.44 4.44
CA GLU A 73 -6.99 -17.71 4.01
C GLU A 73 -6.22 -18.27 2.83
N VAL A 74 -6.32 -19.58 2.67
CA VAL A 74 -5.76 -20.27 1.52
C VAL A 74 -6.92 -20.94 0.80
N ALA A 75 -7.03 -20.71 -0.49
CA ALA A 75 -8.06 -21.30 -1.34
C ALA A 75 -7.41 -22.10 -2.48
N PRO A 76 -8.14 -23.07 -3.07
CA PRO A 76 -7.69 -23.76 -4.27
C PRO A 76 -7.34 -22.75 -5.38
N GLY A 77 -6.11 -22.83 -5.89
CA GLY A 77 -5.67 -22.09 -7.07
C GLY A 77 -5.85 -22.89 -8.36
N MET A 78 -5.55 -22.28 -9.50
CA MET A 78 -5.52 -22.97 -10.80
C MET A 78 -4.17 -23.67 -11.08
N SER A 79 -3.17 -23.51 -10.21
CA SER A 79 -1.83 -24.08 -10.34
C SER A 79 -1.58 -25.16 -9.29
N ASP A 80 -0.38 -25.72 -9.29
CA ASP A 80 0.19 -26.49 -8.17
C ASP A 80 0.37 -25.68 -6.87
N HIS A 81 0.17 -24.35 -6.93
CA HIS A 81 0.06 -23.46 -5.77
C HIS A 81 -1.41 -23.16 -5.43
N LEU A 82 -1.69 -23.13 -4.13
CA LEU A 82 -2.91 -22.60 -3.54
C LEU A 82 -2.84 -21.07 -3.50
N ALA A 83 -3.99 -20.42 -3.71
CA ALA A 83 -4.08 -18.97 -3.66
C ALA A 83 -4.13 -18.48 -2.21
N VAL A 84 -3.34 -17.44 -1.88
CA VAL A 84 -3.36 -16.78 -0.56
C VAL A 84 -4.28 -15.56 -0.64
N LEU A 85 -5.40 -15.61 0.08
CA LEU A 85 -6.35 -14.50 0.20
C LEU A 85 -6.03 -13.71 1.47
N THR A 86 -5.70 -12.43 1.31
CA THR A 86 -5.35 -11.53 2.41
C THR A 86 -6.34 -10.37 2.48
N THR A 87 -6.93 -10.15 3.65
CA THR A 87 -7.80 -8.98 3.91
C THR A 87 -7.00 -7.89 4.62
N LEU A 88 -7.10 -6.66 4.12
CA LEU A 88 -6.33 -5.51 4.58
C LEU A 88 -7.22 -4.45 5.19
N ASP A 89 -6.88 -4.00 6.39
CA ASP A 89 -7.57 -2.94 7.10
C ASP A 89 -6.91 -1.59 6.77
N VAL A 90 -7.19 -1.10 5.56
CA VAL A 90 -6.67 0.18 5.07
C VAL A 90 -7.68 1.30 5.28
N ARG A 91 -7.24 2.39 5.91
CA ARG A 91 -7.96 3.67 5.84
C ARG A 91 -7.38 4.47 4.67
N PRO A 92 -8.09 4.60 3.54
CA PRO A 92 -7.61 5.46 2.48
C PRO A 92 -7.48 6.87 3.06
N LYS A 93 -6.32 7.50 2.89
CA LYS A 93 -6.26 8.95 3.05
C LYS A 93 -7.15 9.50 1.95
N GLN A 94 -8.31 10.02 2.32
CA GLN A 94 -9.04 10.91 1.44
C GLN A 94 -8.06 12.05 1.14
N HIS A 95 -7.72 12.25 -0.12
CA HIS A 95 -7.08 13.49 -0.55
C HIS A 95 -8.09 14.62 -0.27
N SER A 96 -8.16 15.11 0.97
CA SER A 96 -9.01 16.25 1.32
C SER A 96 -8.47 17.55 0.73
N ASP A 97 -7.24 17.54 0.24
CA ASP A 97 -6.58 18.72 -0.29
C ASP A 97 -6.55 18.63 -1.81
N LYS A 98 -7.73 18.50 -2.44
CA LYS A 98 -7.88 19.14 -3.74
C LYS A 98 -7.72 20.62 -3.45
N HIS A 99 -6.53 21.16 -3.63
CA HIS A 99 -6.33 22.60 -3.65
C HIS A 99 -7.40 23.18 -4.58
N SER A 100 -8.36 23.90 -4.00
CA SER A 100 -9.35 24.63 -4.79
C SER A 100 -8.58 25.73 -5.52
N HIS A 101 -8.26 25.50 -6.79
CA HIS A 101 -7.69 26.53 -7.64
C HIS A 101 -8.82 27.44 -8.09
N THR A 102 -8.78 28.71 -7.67
CA THR A 102 -9.67 29.74 -8.19
C THR A 102 -9.34 29.99 -9.66
N VAL A 103 -10.26 29.68 -10.57
CA VAL A 103 -10.13 29.96 -12.00
C VAL A 103 -10.94 31.22 -12.35
N TYR A 104 -10.27 32.29 -12.74
CA TYR A 104 -10.92 33.50 -13.22
C TYR A 104 -11.45 33.27 -14.65
N LYS A 105 -12.77 33.39 -14.82
CA LYS A 105 -13.42 33.28 -16.13
C LYS A 105 -13.49 34.65 -16.81
N TYR A 106 -12.39 35.05 -17.45
CA TYR A 106 -12.33 36.33 -18.16
C TYR A 106 -13.31 36.41 -19.33
N ASN A 107 -13.55 35.30 -20.05
CA ASN A 107 -14.46 35.29 -21.20
C ASN A 107 -15.93 35.54 -20.85
N SER A 108 -16.32 35.41 -19.58
CA SER A 108 -17.66 35.72 -19.09
C SER A 108 -17.70 36.99 -18.23
N ALA A 109 -16.62 37.77 -18.20
CA ALA A 109 -16.58 39.00 -17.43
C ALA A 109 -17.38 40.11 -18.14
N ASN A 110 -18.17 40.86 -17.37
CA ASN A 110 -18.90 42.02 -17.87
C ASN A 110 -17.95 43.22 -18.02
N PHE A 111 -17.16 43.22 -19.10
CA PHE A 111 -16.22 44.31 -19.38
C PHE A 111 -16.91 45.63 -19.71
N GLU A 112 -18.15 45.60 -20.21
CA GLU A 112 -18.92 46.82 -20.47
C GLU A 112 -19.30 47.53 -19.18
N GLY A 113 -19.82 46.79 -18.19
CA GLY A 113 -20.09 47.33 -16.85
C GLY A 113 -18.84 47.87 -16.18
N LEU A 114 -17.71 47.14 -16.28
CA LEU A 114 -16.43 47.61 -15.75
C LEU A 114 -15.98 48.94 -16.38
N ARG A 115 -16.11 49.08 -17.70
CA ARG A 115 -15.75 50.33 -18.40
C ARG A 115 -16.67 51.48 -18.02
N ALA A 116 -17.97 51.21 -17.87
CA ALA A 116 -18.94 52.22 -17.44
C ALA A 116 -18.62 52.75 -16.03
N ASP A 117 -18.32 51.85 -15.10
CA ASP A 117 -17.94 52.23 -13.73
C ASP A 117 -16.64 53.03 -13.68
N MET A 118 -15.63 52.62 -14.46
CA MET A 118 -14.36 53.36 -14.53
C MET A 118 -14.53 54.75 -15.16
N ALA A 119 -15.38 54.87 -16.19
CA ALA A 119 -15.67 56.16 -16.82
C ALA A 119 -16.45 57.08 -15.86
N ALA A 120 -17.41 56.55 -15.11
CA ALA A 120 -18.16 57.31 -14.10
C ALA A 120 -17.23 57.80 -12.97
N TYR A 121 -16.30 56.97 -12.53
CA TYR A 121 -15.31 57.34 -11.52
C TYR A 121 -14.38 58.44 -12.01
N ALA A 122 -13.87 58.34 -13.24
CA ALA A 122 -13.00 59.35 -13.84
C ALA A 122 -13.71 60.69 -14.11
N ALA A 123 -15.04 60.69 -14.28
CA ALA A 123 -15.83 61.90 -14.44
C ALA A 123 -16.18 62.58 -13.10
N MET A 124 -16.00 61.88 -11.97
CA MET A 124 -16.21 62.42 -10.62
C MET A 124 -14.93 62.92 -9.95
N SER A 125 -13.75 62.75 -10.59
CA SER A 125 -12.45 63.28 -10.16
C SER A 125 -12.06 64.52 -10.94
#